data_AF-A0A936BJ09-F1
#
_entry.id   AF-A0A936BJ09-F1
#
_cell.length_a   1.000
_cell.length_b   1.000
_cell.length_c   1.000
_cell.angle_alpha   90.00
_cell.angle_beta   90.00
_cell.angle_gamma   90.00
#
_symmetry.space_group_name_H-M   'P 1'
#
loop_
_entity.id
_entity.type
_entity.pdbx_description
1 polymer ?
#
loop_
_entity_poly.entity_id
_entity_poly.type
_entity_poly.pdbx_seq_one_letter_code
_entity_poly.pdbx_strand_id
1 'polypeptide(L)' 'MVIGKFRQKTAGFNGGTSLPLAPYFAPGDPDLAHAVRALASSHHAVLLANHGPEVAGTSLAKAQFATE' A
#
# COMPACT_ATOMS: atom_id res chain seq x y z
N MET A 1 -10.02 10.81 10.21
CA MET A 1 -8.71 10.96 10.88
C MET A 1 -8.82 10.44 12.31
N VAL A 2 -8.64 9.15 12.54
CA VAL A 2 -8.37 8.57 13.87
C VAL A 2 -7.03 7.87 13.73
N ILE A 3 -5.99 8.47 14.31
CA ILE A 3 -4.60 8.02 14.17
C ILE A 3 -4.35 6.96 15.26
N GLY A 4 -4.62 5.69 14.96
CA GLY A 4 -4.12 4.57 15.75
C GLY A 4 -2.65 4.34 15.43
N LYS A 5 -1.76 4.38 16.42
CA LYS A 5 -0.33 4.07 16.28
C LYS A 5 -0.15 2.63 15.76
N PHE A 6 -0.07 2.45 14.45
CA PHE A 6 0.52 1.24 13.87
C PHE A 6 2.03 1.33 14.11
N ARG A 7 2.55 0.57 15.07
CA ARG A 7 3.98 0.50 15.35
C ARG A 7 4.70 0.04 14.08
N GLN A 8 5.54 0.92 13.54
CA GLN A 8 6.46 0.61 12.46
C GLN A 8 7.43 -0.49 12.93
N LYS A 9 7.19 -1.72 12.49
CA LYS A 9 8.23 -2.72 12.34
C LYS A 9 8.40 -2.91 10.84
N THR A 10 9.58 -2.58 10.34
CA THR A 10 10.08 -3.05 9.04
C THR A 10 9.98 -4.57 9.01
N ALA A 11 8.88 -5.09 8.46
CA ALA A 11 8.66 -6.53 8.36
C ALA A 11 9.34 -7.03 7.09
N GLY A 12 10.64 -7.30 7.19
CA GLY A 12 11.19 -8.44 6.45
C GLY A 12 10.64 -9.71 7.09
N PHE A 13 9.72 -10.40 6.42
CA PHE A 13 9.22 -11.69 6.89
C PHE A 13 8.97 -12.64 5.71
N ASN A 14 9.72 -13.73 5.68
CA ASN A 14 9.65 -14.78 4.67
C ASN A 14 8.43 -15.69 4.97
N GLY A 15 7.46 -15.80 4.04
CA GLY A 15 6.58 -16.99 3.99
C GLY A 15 5.06 -16.85 3.85
N GLY A 16 4.47 -15.71 3.43
CA GLY A 16 3.02 -15.62 3.19
C GLY A 16 2.60 -14.46 2.28
N THR A 17 1.35 -14.47 1.80
CA THR A 17 0.72 -13.42 0.96
C THR A 17 0.59 -12.10 1.73
N SER A 18 1.73 -11.44 1.93
CA SER A 18 1.84 -10.22 2.70
C SER A 18 1.37 -9.02 1.89
N LEU A 19 0.67 -8.10 2.55
CA LEU A 19 0.30 -6.81 1.98
C LEU A 19 1.47 -5.83 2.21
N PRO A 20 2.21 -5.42 1.18
CA PRO A 20 3.40 -4.58 1.36
C PRO A 20 3.05 -3.20 1.91
N LEU A 21 3.95 -2.65 2.73
CA LEU A 21 3.83 -1.30 3.32
C LEU A 21 4.88 -0.38 2.71
N ALA A 22 4.44 0.65 1.99
CA ALA A 22 5.29 1.73 1.53
C ALA A 22 5.62 2.70 2.67
N PRO A 23 6.84 3.27 2.70
CA PRO A 23 7.18 4.40 3.57
C PRO A 23 6.25 5.59 3.36
N TYR A 24 6.26 6.52 4.31
CA TYR A 24 5.55 7.78 4.17
C TYR A 24 6.29 8.70 3.20
N PHE A 25 5.55 9.30 2.28
CA PHE A 25 5.99 10.37 1.39
C PHE A 25 4.91 11.46 1.40
N ALA A 26 5.29 12.72 1.19
CA ALA A 26 4.30 13.79 1.15
C ALA A 26 3.34 13.61 -0.04
N PRO A 27 2.06 14.04 0.05
CA PRO A 27 1.17 14.04 -1.10
C PRO A 27 1.78 14.83 -2.28
N GLY A 28 1.88 14.18 -3.45
CA GLY A 28 2.49 14.76 -4.65
C GLY A 28 4.02 14.56 -4.76
N ASP A 29 4.66 13.90 -3.80
CA ASP A 29 6.07 13.52 -3.88
C ASP A 29 6.29 12.45 -4.97
N PRO A 30 7.15 12.68 -5.98
CA PRO A 30 7.46 11.69 -7.01
C PRO A 30 7.99 10.36 -6.46
N ASP A 31 8.68 10.37 -5.32
CA ASP A 31 9.26 9.15 -4.73
C ASP A 31 8.18 8.18 -4.23
N LEU A 32 6.98 8.68 -3.92
CA LEU A 32 5.82 7.85 -3.64
C LEU A 32 5.47 6.95 -4.83
N ALA A 33 5.43 7.53 -6.04
CA ALA A 33 5.09 6.80 -7.25
C ALA A 33 6.14 5.72 -7.57
N HIS A 34 7.42 6.02 -7.32
CA HIS A 34 8.50 5.05 -7.45
C HIS A 34 8.37 3.88 -6.46
N ALA A 35 8.06 4.17 -5.19
CA ALA A 35 7.84 3.15 -4.17
C ALA A 35 6.63 2.27 -4.48
N VAL A 36 5.50 2.87 -4.85
CA VAL A 36 4.28 2.12 -5.22
C VAL A 36 4.53 1.25 -6.45
N ARG A 37 5.21 1.78 -7.49
CA ARG A 37 5.52 1.00 -8.71
C ARG A 37 6.36 -0.25 -8.41
N ALA A 38 7.33 -0.15 -7.50
CA ALA A 38 8.14 -1.30 -7.11
C ALA A 38 7.29 -2.39 -6.42
N LEU A 39 6.40 -1.98 -5.51
CA LEU A 39 5.58 -2.90 -4.70
C LEU A 39 4.39 -3.50 -5.47
N ALA A 40 3.77 -2.73 -6.35
CA ALA A 40 2.60 -3.12 -7.14
C ALA A 40 2.94 -4.12 -8.26
N SER A 41 4.23 -4.30 -8.59
CA SER A 41 4.67 -5.27 -9.60
C SER A 41 4.31 -6.72 -9.26
N SER A 42 4.14 -7.03 -7.98
CA SER A 42 3.83 -8.37 -7.48
C SER A 42 2.62 -8.43 -6.54
N HIS A 43 1.92 -7.31 -6.32
CA HIS A 43 0.78 -7.23 -5.39
C HIS A 43 -0.34 -6.36 -5.98
N HIS A 44 -1.59 -6.79 -5.79
CA HIS A 44 -2.78 -6.03 -6.22
C HIS A 44 -3.19 -4.90 -5.25
N ALA A 45 -2.53 -4.83 -4.10
CA ALA A 45 -2.77 -3.83 -3.07
C ALA A 45 -1.47 -3.47 -2.35
N VAL A 46 -1.37 -2.23 -1.87
CA VAL A 46 -0.24 -1.71 -1.10
C VAL A 46 -0.80 -0.86 0.04
N LEU A 47 -0.24 -0.97 1.25
CA LEU A 47 -0.50 -0.01 2.32
C LEU A 47 0.47 1.16 2.19
N LEU A 48 -0.04 2.37 2.21
CA LEU A 48 0.75 3.59 2.33
C LEU A 48 0.75 4.06 3.78
N ALA A 49 1.93 4.14 4.39
CA ALA A 49 2.05 4.59 5.78
C ALA A 49 1.36 5.96 5.96
N ASN A 50 0.38 6.04 6.87
CA ASN A 50 -0.43 7.24 7.15
C ASN A 50 -1.38 7.73 6.04
N HIS A 51 -1.51 7.03 4.90
CA HIS A 51 -2.47 7.37 3.84
C HIS A 51 -3.57 6.32 3.66
N GLY A 52 -3.31 5.07 4.04
CA GLY A 52 -4.28 3.97 3.92
C GLY A 52 -3.91 3.02 2.78
N PRO A 53 -4.83 2.10 2.42
CA PRO A 53 -4.61 1.16 1.32
C PRO A 53 -4.81 1.84 -0.04
N GLU A 54 -3.96 1.46 -0.99
CA GLU A 54 -4.12 1.71 -2.42
C GLU A 54 -4.33 0.35 -3.10
N VAL A 55 -5.38 0.24 -3.91
CA VAL A 55 -5.77 -1.02 -4.57
C VAL A 55 -5.93 -0.83 -6.07
N ALA A 56 -5.62 -1.89 -6.83
CA ALA A 56 -5.76 -1.90 -8.28
C ALA A 56 -6.59 -3.10 -8.75
N GLY A 57 -7.42 -2.87 -9.77
CA GLY A 57 -8.23 -3.91 -10.42
C GLY A 57 -8.27 -3.72 -11.94
N THR A 58 -8.52 -4.80 -12.67
CA THR A 58 -8.65 -4.78 -14.14
C THR A 58 -9.94 -4.10 -14.63
N SER A 59 -10.84 -3.75 -13.70
CA SER A 59 -12.01 -2.91 -13.94
C SER A 59 -12.31 -2.07 -12.69
N LEU A 60 -13.06 -0.99 -12.87
CA LEU A 60 -13.48 -0.13 -11.75
C LEU A 60 -14.23 -0.93 -10.68
N ALA A 61 -15.15 -1.82 -11.08
CA ALA A 61 -15.87 -2.68 -10.15
C ALA A 61 -14.93 -3.58 -9.34
N LYS A 62 -13.92 -4.18 -9.99
CA LYS A 62 -12.91 -5.01 -9.30
C LYS A 62 -12.06 -4.20 -8.33
N ALA A 63 -11.69 -2.97 -8.69
CA ALA A 63 -10.97 -2.07 -7.80
C ALA A 63 -11.83 -1.62 -6.61
N GLN A 64 -13.10 -1.31 -6.84
CA GLN A 64 -14.06 -0.98 -5.79
C GLN A 64 -14.22 -2.14 -4.80
N PHE A 65 -14.51 -3.35 -5.28
CA PHE A 65 -14.65 -4.54 -4.44
C PHE A 65 -13.38 -4.87 -3.66
N ALA A 66 -12.19 -4.49 -4.15
CA ALA A 66 -10.95 -4.69 -3.41
C ALA A 66 -10.76 -3.73 -2.22
N THR A 67 -11.59 -2.68 -2.13
CA THR A 67 -11.56 -1.67 -1.05
C THR A 67 -12.55 -1.98 0.08
N GLU A 68 -13.59 -2.76 -0.22
CA GLU A 68 -14.66 -3.18 0.73
C GLU A 68 -14.18 -4.28 1.69
#